data_AF-A0A6H2C3I0-F1
#
_entry.id   AF-A0A6H2C3I0-F1
#
_cell.length_a   1.000
_cell.length_b   1.000
_cell.length_c   1.000
_cell.angle_alpha   90.00
_cell.angle_beta   90.00
_cell.angle_gamma   90.00
#
_symmetry.space_group_name_H-M   'P 1'
#
loop_
_entity.id
_entity.type
_entity.pdbx_description
1 polymer ?
#
loop_
_entity_poly.entity_id
_entity_poly.type
_entity_poly.pdbx_seq_one_letter_code
_entity_poly.pdbx_strand_id
1 'polypeptide(L)' 'MDIQTVKDRISTVQGKRERLLSLLEQPNLGTLRVDVNQALEELDDLIDEFKRTIPQAGNN' A
#
# COMPACT_ATOMS: atom_id res chain seq x y z
N MET A 1 16.95 -10.86 6.02
CA MET A 1 16.33 -9.53 5.82
C MET A 1 15.76 -9.11 7.15
N ASP A 2 16.08 -7.92 7.64
CA ASP A 2 15.71 -7.48 8.99
C ASP A 2 14.25 -6.97 9.04
N ILE A 3 13.56 -7.16 10.17
CA ILE A 3 12.15 -6.74 10.35
C ILE A 3 12.02 -5.22 10.18
N GLN A 4 13.01 -4.44 10.61
CA GLN A 4 13.03 -2.99 10.39
C GLN A 4 13.07 -2.67 8.89
N THR A 5 13.88 -3.39 8.10
CA THR A 5 13.91 -3.22 6.65
C THR A 5 12.55 -3.52 6.01
N VAL A 6 11.81 -4.52 6.51
CA VAL A 6 10.45 -4.80 6.01
C VAL A 6 9.49 -3.68 6.39
N LYS A 7 9.54 -3.18 7.63
CA LYS A 7 8.72 -2.02 8.08
C LYS A 7 8.98 -0.77 7.23
N ASP A 8 10.24 -0.47 6.93
CA ASP A 8 10.62 0.69 6.11
C ASP A 8 10.10 0.56 4.66
N ARG A 9 10.16 -0.66 4.10
CA ARG A 9 9.58 -0.96 2.78
C ARG A 9 8.06 -0.81 2.78
N ILE A 10 7.38 -1.20 3.85
CA ILE A 10 5.93 -1.00 3.98
C ILE A 10 5.56 0.47 4.10
N SER A 11 6.35 1.26 4.84
CA SER A 11 6.15 2.72 4.86
C SER A 11 6.27 3.33 3.45
N THR A 12 7.23 2.85 2.66
CA THR A 12 7.36 3.24 1.25
C THR A 12 6.14 2.83 0.40
N VAL A 13 5.61 1.62 0.63
CA VAL A 13 4.39 1.11 -0.05
C VAL A 13 3.16 1.96 0.30
N GLN A 14 3.01 2.35 1.56
CA GLN A 14 1.94 3.25 2.00
C GLN A 14 2.01 4.62 1.30
N GLY A 15 3.19 5.20 1.15
CA GLY A 15 3.35 6.46 0.40
C GLY A 15 3.01 6.32 -1.09
N LYS A 16 3.25 5.14 -1.70
CA LYS A 16 2.81 4.87 -3.09
C LYS A 16 1.29 4.76 -3.20
N ARG A 17 0.63 4.17 -2.20
CA ARG A 17 -0.83 4.12 -2.12
C ARG A 17 -1.45 5.52 -2.09
N GLU A 18 -0.93 6.41 -1.25
CA GLU A 18 -1.40 7.80 -1.19
C GLU A 18 -1.30 8.49 -2.55
N ARG A 19 -0.19 8.29 -3.27
CA ARG A 19 -0.02 8.82 -4.62
C ARG A 19 -1.05 8.29 -5.62
N LEU A 20 -1.38 7.00 -5.55
CA LEU A 20 -2.40 6.38 -6.42
C LEU A 20 -3.80 6.90 -6.10
N LEU A 21 -4.12 7.16 -4.83
CA LEU A 21 -5.37 7.83 -4.45
C LEU A 21 -5.46 9.23 -5.05
N SER A 22 -4.39 10.04 -4.96
CA SER A 22 -4.37 11.36 -5.60
C SER A 22 -4.50 11.30 -7.13
N LEU A 23 -4.09 10.19 -7.77
CA LEU A 23 -4.32 10.00 -9.20
C LEU A 23 -5.80 9.73 -9.49
N LEU A 24 -6.52 8.98 -8.65
CA LEU A 24 -7.95 8.74 -8.85
C LEU A 24 -8.81 10.02 -8.79
N GLU A 25 -8.36 11.03 -8.05
CA GLU A 25 -9.00 12.34 -7.98
C GLU A 25 -8.92 13.11 -9.31
N GLN A 26 -7.99 12.75 -10.21
CA GLN A 26 -7.87 13.42 -11.50
C GLN A 26 -8.97 12.96 -12.47
N PRO A 27 -9.71 13.91 -13.09
CA PRO A 27 -10.86 13.59 -13.93
C PRO A 27 -10.49 12.95 -15.28
N ASN A 28 -9.22 13.04 -15.70
CA ASN A 28 -8.74 12.69 -17.03
C ASN A 28 -7.85 11.42 -17.06
N LEU A 29 -8.02 10.49 -16.12
CA LEU A 29 -7.25 9.23 -16.10
C LEU A 29 -7.57 8.27 -17.26
N GLY A 30 -8.76 8.35 -17.84
CA GLY A 30 -9.16 7.45 -18.93
C GLY A 30 -9.01 5.97 -18.52
N THR A 31 -8.34 5.19 -19.37
CA THR A 31 -8.09 3.75 -19.17
C THR A 31 -7.20 3.45 -17.97
N LEU A 32 -6.31 4.39 -17.59
CA LEU A 32 -5.40 4.22 -16.45
C LEU A 32 -6.14 4.12 -15.12
N ARG A 33 -7.40 4.55 -15.06
CA ARG A 33 -8.26 4.41 -13.87
C ARG A 33 -8.43 2.96 -13.45
N VAL A 34 -8.54 2.03 -14.39
CA VAL A 34 -8.71 0.60 -14.06
C VAL A 34 -7.41 0.08 -13.45
N ASP A 35 -6.28 0.36 -14.08
CA ASP A 35 -4.96 -0.06 -13.59
C ASP A 35 -4.64 0.54 -12.21
N VAL A 36 -4.99 1.80 -11.97
CA VAL A 36 -4.80 2.47 -10.67
C VAL A 36 -5.67 1.86 -9.58
N ASN A 37 -6.93 1.52 -9.87
CA ASN A 37 -7.79 0.82 -8.92
C ASN A 37 -7.24 -0.57 -8.59
N GLN A 38 -6.79 -1.33 -9.60
CA GLN A 38 -6.20 -2.64 -9.39
C GLN A 38 -4.93 -2.54 -8.53
N ALA A 39 -4.05 -1.58 -8.85
CA ALA A 39 -2.84 -1.36 -8.06
C ALA A 39 -3.16 -0.97 -6.61
N LEU A 40 -4.21 -0.19 -6.37
CA LEU A 40 -4.65 0.15 -5.00
C LEU A 40 -5.13 -1.07 -4.24
N GLU A 41 -5.92 -1.94 -4.87
CA GLU A 41 -6.39 -3.20 -4.28
C GLU A 41 -5.21 -4.10 -3.88
N GLU A 42 -4.26 -4.32 -4.78
CA GLU A 42 -3.06 -5.13 -4.50
C GLU A 42 -2.20 -4.54 -3.37
N LEU A 43 -2.10 -3.21 -3.28
CA LEU A 43 -1.35 -2.56 -2.19
C LEU A 43 -2.10 -2.66 -0.86
N ASP A 44 -3.43 -2.54 -0.86
CA ASP A 44 -4.25 -2.71 0.33
C ASP A 44 -4.15 -4.13 0.87
N ASP A 45 -4.26 -5.14 0.01
CA ASP A 45 -4.05 -6.55 0.37
C ASP A 45 -2.66 -6.79 0.94
N LEU A 46 -1.61 -6.26 0.30
CA LEU A 46 -0.23 -6.38 0.80
C LEU A 46 -0.04 -5.74 2.17
N ILE A 47 -0.59 -4.54 2.38
CA ILE A 47 -0.51 -3.82 3.64
C ILE A 47 -1.25 -4.60 4.74
N ASP A 48 -2.41 -5.17 4.43
CA ASP A 48 -3.20 -5.93 5.39
C ASP A 48 -2.55 -7.28 5.72
N GLU A 49 -1.98 -7.99 4.74
CA GLU A 49 -1.18 -9.18 4.99
C GLU A 49 0.03 -8.87 5.90
N PHE A 50 0.72 -7.76 5.64
CA PHE A 50 1.81 -7.32 6.50
C PHE A 50 1.37 -7.06 7.94
N LYS A 51 0.25 -6.36 8.16
CA LYS A 51 -0.29 -6.11 9.51
C LYS A 51 -0.64 -7.42 10.24
N ARG A 52 -1.09 -8.44 9.51
CA ARG A 52 -1.46 -9.76 10.07
C ARG A 52 -0.24 -10.61 10.39
N THR A 53 0.82 -10.50 9.60
CA THR A 53 2.04 -11.32 9.74
C THR A 53 3.06 -10.72 10.70
N ILE A 54 3.11 -9.39 10.80
CA ILE A 54 4.06 -8.65 11.64
C ILE A 54 3.26 -7.96 12.75
N PRO A 55 3.26 -8.50 13.99
CA PRO A 55 2.53 -7.88 15.10
C PRO A 55 3.01 -6.45 15.32
N GLN A 56 2.09 -5.48 15.27
CA GLN A 56 2.44 -4.04 15.29
C GLN A 56 2.95 -3.54 16.64
N ALA A 57 2.66 -4.23 17.73
CA ALA A 57 3.28 -4.04 19.04
C ALA A 57 3.03 -5.31 19.86
N GLY A 58 4.00 -5.67 20.72
CA GLY A 58 4.02 -6.93 21.46
C GLY A 58 2.76 -7.22 22.26
N ASN A 59 2.28 -8.46 22.14
CA ASN A 59 1.42 -9.06 23.14
C ASN A 59 2.35 -9.60 24.24
N ASN A 60 2.69 -8.75 25.21
CA ASN A 60 3.16 -9.16 26.54
C ASN A 60 2.04 -8.89 27.53
#